data_AF-A0A7M3Y346-F1
#
_entry.id   AF-A0A7M3Y346-F1
#
_cell.length_a   1.000
_cell.length_b   1.000
_cell.length_c   1.000
_cell.angle_alpha   90.00
_cell.angle_beta   90.00
_cell.angle_gamma   90.00
#
_symmetry.space_group_name_H-M   'P 1'
#
loop_
_entity.id
_entity.type
_entity.pdbx_description
1 polymer ?
#
loop_
_entity_poly.entity_id
_entity_poly.type
_entity_poly.pdbx_seq_one_letter_code
_entity_poly.pdbx_strand_id
1 'polypeptide(L)'
;MAGATVESIGMLASGMLLLGLSLSRKGSMHRISSLGWPLVGLGFFLMADGYWQDGDPVLTVMLSAALPASFGLAWWEWKAEDARDVSALRWLKGAVALAGLPYLATYHVPWLSRLAIVAVASQSALMLRFSGA
;
A
#
# COMPACT_ATOMS: atom_id res chain seq x y z
N MET A 1 -10.35 -9.83 10.58
CA MET A 1 -8.93 -9.95 10.21
C MET A 1 -8.14 -9.83 11.49
N ALA A 2 -7.36 -10.84 11.85
CA ALA A 2 -6.59 -10.72 13.07
C ALA A 2 -5.57 -9.59 12.99
N GLY A 3 -5.41 -8.86 14.10
CA GLY A 3 -4.39 -7.82 14.26
C GLY A 3 -4.69 -6.47 13.59
N ALA A 4 -5.76 -6.34 12.81
CA ALA A 4 -6.14 -5.07 12.19
C ALA A 4 -6.84 -4.15 13.21
N THR A 5 -6.04 -3.36 13.95
CA THR A 5 -6.51 -2.34 14.88
C THR A 5 -6.73 -1.00 14.16
N VAL A 6 -7.52 -0.10 14.77
CA VAL A 6 -7.72 1.26 14.24
C VAL A 6 -6.39 2.00 14.10
N GLU A 7 -5.45 1.74 15.01
CA GLU A 7 -4.12 2.34 14.99
C GLU A 7 -3.27 1.85 13.81
N SER A 8 -3.21 0.52 13.59
CA SER A 8 -2.41 -0.05 12.50
C SER A 8 -2.92 0.39 11.14
N ILE A 9 -4.24 0.40 10.97
CA ILE A 9 -4.90 0.90 9.76
C ILE A 9 -4.67 2.40 9.59
N GLY A 10 -4.80 3.20 10.67
CA GLY A 10 -4.59 4.65 10.62
C GLY A 10 -3.16 5.03 10.21
N MET A 11 -2.17 4.31 10.74
CA MET A 11 -0.75 4.48 10.36
C MET A 11 -0.51 4.08 8.90
N LEU A 12 -1.10 2.98 8.45
CA LEU A 12 -0.94 2.49 7.08
C LEU A 12 -1.61 3.42 6.06
N ALA A 13 -2.83 3.87 6.35
CA ALA A 13 -3.57 4.83 5.53
C ALA A 13 -2.86 6.19 5.45
N SER A 14 -2.42 6.73 6.59
CA SER A 14 -1.68 7.99 6.62
C SER A 14 -0.35 7.88 5.88
N GLY A 15 0.41 6.80 6.08
CA GLY A 15 1.64 6.53 5.34
C GLY A 15 1.41 6.49 3.82
N MET A 16 0.40 5.74 3.35
CA MET A 16 0.07 5.65 1.92
C MET A 16 -0.42 6.99 1.34
N LEU A 17 -1.19 7.77 2.10
CA LEU A 17 -1.58 9.12 1.70
C LEU A 17 -0.36 10.04 1.56
N LEU A 18 0.59 10.01 2.49
CA LEU A 18 1.82 10.79 2.39
C LEU A 18 2.67 10.39 1.18
N LEU A 19 2.80 9.08 0.91
CA LEU A 19 3.49 8.58 -0.29
C LEU A 19 2.80 9.08 -1.57
N GLY A 20 1.46 8.99 -1.63
CA GLY A 20 0.66 9.46 -2.76
C GLY A 20 0.73 10.98 -2.96
N LEU A 21 0.64 11.76 -1.89
CA LEU A 21 0.78 13.22 -1.94
C LEU A 21 2.19 13.65 -2.37
N SER A 22 3.23 12.87 -2.05
CA SER A 22 4.60 13.12 -2.51
C SER A 22 4.77 13.03 -4.04
N LEU A 23 3.81 12.41 -4.74
CA LEU A 23 3.79 12.33 -6.20
C LEU A 23 3.26 13.61 -6.86
N SER A 24 2.72 14.55 -6.08
CA SER A 24 2.23 15.82 -6.58
C SER A 24 3.37 16.66 -7.18
N ARG A 25 3.10 17.36 -8.30
CA ARG A 25 4.10 18.15 -9.06
C ARG A 25 4.71 19.33 -8.30
N LYS A 26 4.27 19.62 -7.08
CA LYS A 26 4.80 20.72 -6.26
C LYS A 26 6.15 20.30 -5.66
N GLY A 27 7.23 20.91 -6.15
CA GLY A 27 8.63 20.53 -5.89
C GLY A 27 9.12 20.48 -4.44
N SER A 28 8.33 20.92 -3.45
CA SER A 28 8.72 20.83 -2.02
C SER A 28 8.20 19.58 -1.29
N MET A 29 7.31 18.79 -1.90
CA MET A 29 6.69 17.63 -1.23
C MET A 29 7.53 16.35 -1.27
N HIS A 30 8.72 16.37 -1.88
CA HIS A 30 9.56 15.17 -1.99
C HIS A 30 9.99 14.62 -0.62
N ARG A 31 10.23 15.49 0.37
CA ARG A 31 10.62 15.11 1.73
C ARG A 31 9.49 14.50 2.57
N ILE A 32 8.24 14.69 2.17
CA ILE A 32 7.07 14.13 2.89
C ILE A 32 7.04 12.60 2.76
N SER A 33 7.60 12.08 1.66
CA SER A 33 7.69 10.64 1.40
C SER A 33 8.57 9.89 2.40
N SER A 34 9.64 10.53 2.89
CA SER A 34 10.58 9.92 3.83
C SER A 34 9.92 9.53 5.16
N LEU A 35 8.83 10.22 5.55
CA LEU A 35 8.00 9.85 6.70
C LEU A 35 6.89 8.85 6.34
N GLY A 36 6.48 8.79 5.07
CA GLY A 36 5.48 7.85 4.58
C GLY A 36 5.95 6.39 4.70
N TRP A 37 7.20 6.09 4.36
CA TRP A 37 7.72 4.72 4.40
C TRP A 37 7.70 4.10 5.81
N PRO A 38 8.26 4.73 6.86
CA PRO A 38 8.20 4.16 8.21
C PRO A 38 6.77 3.95 8.70
N LEU A 39 5.85 4.87 8.38
CA LEU A 39 4.43 4.75 8.76
C LEU A 39 3.75 3.55 8.11
N VAL A 40 3.99 3.30 6.82
CA VAL A 40 3.48 2.10 6.14
C VAL A 40 4.04 0.83 6.77
N GLY A 41 5.35 0.77 7.03
CA GLY A 41 5.97 -0.39 7.65
C GLY A 41 5.49 -0.65 9.07
N LEU A 42 5.32 0.41 9.89
CA LEU A 42 4.75 0.30 11.23
C LEU A 42 3.31 -0.20 11.20
N GLY A 43 2.49 0.31 10.28
CA GLY A 43 1.13 -0.16 10.08
C GLY A 43 1.06 -1.66 9.78
N PHE A 44 1.92 -2.16 8.89
CA PHE A 44 2.00 -3.60 8.60
C PHE A 44 2.52 -4.39 9.79
N PHE A 45 3.57 -3.92 10.45
CA PHE A 45 4.17 -4.60 11.60
C PHE A 45 3.18 -4.80 12.75
N LEU A 46 2.39 -3.78 13.06
CA LEU A 46 1.38 -3.86 14.13
C LEU A 46 0.27 -4.89 13.84
N MET A 47 0.07 -5.28 12.57
CA MET A 47 -0.87 -6.35 12.22
C MET A 47 -0.28 -7.76 12.38
N ALA A 48 1.05 -7.89 12.48
CA ALA A 48 1.73 -9.20 12.46
C ALA A 48 1.32 -10.12 13.62
N ASP A 49 1.08 -9.57 14.81
CA ASP A 49 0.67 -10.32 15.99
C ASP A 49 -0.67 -11.02 15.79
N GLY A 50 -1.61 -10.37 15.10
CA GLY A 50 -2.88 -10.98 14.77
C GLY A 50 -2.73 -12.24 13.91
N TYR A 51 -1.94 -12.14 12.86
CA TYR A 51 -1.69 -13.29 11.97
C TYR A 51 -0.91 -14.40 12.65
N TRP A 52 -0.10 -14.08 13.67
CA TRP A 52 0.55 -15.08 14.50
C TRP A 52 -0.47 -15.88 15.32
N GLN A 53 -1.44 -15.19 15.93
CA GLN A 53 -2.51 -15.81 16.70
C GLN A 53 -3.45 -16.66 15.82
N ASP A 54 -3.69 -16.24 14.58
CA ASP A 54 -4.47 -17.00 13.60
C ASP A 54 -3.71 -18.21 13.01
N GLY A 55 -2.42 -18.36 13.34
CA GLY A 55 -1.60 -19.47 12.86
C GLY A 55 -1.15 -19.34 11.40
N ASP A 56 -1.04 -18.12 10.87
CA ASP A 56 -0.48 -17.83 9.54
C ASP A 56 0.97 -17.31 9.66
N PRO A 57 1.97 -18.21 9.73
CA PRO A 57 3.36 -17.82 9.93
C PRO A 57 3.94 -17.08 8.73
N VAL A 58 3.43 -17.33 7.52
CA VAL A 58 3.95 -16.69 6.30
C VAL A 58 3.63 -15.20 6.36
N LEU A 59 2.38 -14.86 6.64
CA LEU A 59 1.95 -13.48 6.67
C LEU A 59 2.54 -12.73 7.87
N THR A 60 2.69 -13.38 9.03
CA THR A 60 3.43 -12.81 10.16
C THR A 60 4.84 -12.41 9.75
N VAL A 61 5.61 -13.30 9.12
CA VAL A 61 6.99 -12.99 8.70
C VAL A 61 7.02 -11.87 7.68
N MET A 62 6.11 -11.86 6.70
CA MET A 62 6.04 -10.81 5.68
C MET A 62 5.73 -9.44 6.30
N LEU A 63 4.77 -9.38 7.22
CA LEU A 63 4.40 -8.15 7.93
C LEU A 63 5.51 -7.66 8.87
N SER A 64 6.17 -8.58 9.57
CA SER A 64 7.32 -8.24 10.41
C SER A 64 8.50 -7.72 9.60
N ALA A 65 8.77 -8.31 8.43
CA ALA A 65 9.83 -7.89 7.52
C ALA A 65 9.51 -6.55 6.80
N ALA A 66 8.24 -6.17 6.72
CA ALA A 66 7.84 -4.89 6.13
C ALA A 66 8.44 -3.69 6.88
N LEU A 67 8.65 -3.79 8.19
CA LEU A 67 9.24 -2.74 9.01
C LEU A 67 10.70 -2.42 8.60
N PRO A 68 11.67 -3.36 8.67
CA PRO A 68 13.04 -3.06 8.24
C PRO A 68 13.12 -2.69 6.75
N ALA A 69 12.28 -3.29 5.90
CA ALA A 69 12.21 -2.93 4.50
C ALA A 69 11.79 -1.47 4.29
N SER A 70 10.80 -0.99 5.04
CA SER A 70 10.31 0.39 4.89
C SER A 70 11.32 1.43 5.41
N PHE A 71 12.04 1.13 6.49
CA PHE A 71 13.17 1.97 6.92
C PHE A 71 14.29 1.99 5.89
N GLY A 72 14.58 0.84 5.25
CA GLY A 72 15.52 0.75 4.13
C GLY A 72 15.11 1.64 2.95
N LEU A 73 13.83 1.66 2.60
CA LEU A 73 13.28 2.54 1.55
C LEU A 73 13.33 4.01 1.96
N ALA A 74 13.03 4.35 3.21
CA ALA A 74 13.15 5.71 3.73
C ALA A 74 14.59 6.23 3.63
N TRP A 75 15.55 5.37 3.97
CA TRP A 75 16.97 5.67 3.87
C TRP A 75 17.44 5.80 2.42
N TRP A 76 16.99 4.91 1.53
CA TRP A 76 17.29 5.00 0.11
C TRP A 76 16.74 6.29 -0.51
N GLU A 77 15.53 6.69 -0.14
CA GLU A 77 14.95 7.94 -0.62
C GLU A 77 15.71 9.18 -0.11
N TRP A 78 16.33 9.12 1.07
CA TRP A 78 17.18 10.20 1.55
C TRP A 78 18.50 10.32 0.80
N LYS A 79 19.05 9.19 0.33
CA LYS A 79 20.33 9.13 -0.41
C LYS A 79 20.19 9.22 -1.93
N ALA A 80 18.98 9.10 -2.46
CA ALA A 80 18.75 9.07 -3.90
C ALA A 80 19.00 10.45 -4.52
N GLU A 81 20.16 10.62 -5.15
CA GLU A 81 20.53 11.82 -5.91
C GLU A 81 20.42 11.58 -7.43
N ASP A 82 20.62 10.34 -7.87
CA ASP A 82 20.58 9.96 -9.27
C ASP A 82 19.16 9.99 -9.84
N ALA A 83 19.02 10.51 -11.06
CA ALA A 83 17.73 10.63 -11.75
C ALA A 83 17.03 9.27 -11.93
N ARG A 84 17.79 8.19 -12.08
CA ARG A 84 17.27 6.81 -12.19
C ARG A 84 16.62 6.36 -10.89
N ASP A 85 17.30 6.54 -9.77
CA ASP A 85 16.84 6.14 -8.44
C ASP A 85 15.60 6.94 -8.03
N VAL A 86 15.63 8.26 -8.28
CA VAL A 86 14.47 9.13 -8.05
C VAL A 86 13.26 8.68 -8.87
N SER A 87 13.47 8.26 -10.12
CA SER A 87 12.39 7.73 -10.98
C SER A 87 11.84 6.39 -10.46
N ALA A 88 12.72 5.46 -10.07
CA ALA A 88 12.34 4.17 -9.51
C ALA A 88 11.54 4.32 -8.20
N LEU A 89 12.02 5.17 -7.28
CA LEU A 89 11.33 5.49 -6.04
C LEU A 89 9.97 6.17 -6.32
N ARG A 90 9.90 7.10 -7.27
CA ARG A 90 8.63 7.71 -7.69
C ARG A 90 7.63 6.66 -8.19
N TRP A 91 8.08 5.71 -9.01
CA TRP A 91 7.22 4.61 -9.47
C TRP A 91 6.74 3.75 -8.31
N LEU A 92 7.65 3.34 -7.42
CA LEU A 92 7.32 2.50 -6.27
C LEU A 92 6.29 3.17 -5.35
N LYS A 93 6.44 4.46 -5.07
CA LYS A 93 5.46 5.25 -4.30
C LYS A 93 4.09 5.26 -4.96
N GLY A 94 4.06 5.46 -6.28
CA GLY A 94 2.84 5.37 -7.08
C GLY A 94 2.18 4.01 -6.96
N ALA A 95 2.94 2.93 -7.13
CA ALA A 95 2.45 1.57 -7.02
C ALA A 95 1.86 1.29 -5.63
N VAL A 96 2.58 1.63 -4.55
CA VAL A 96 2.12 1.40 -3.18
C VAL A 96 0.88 2.23 -2.84
N ALA A 97 0.86 3.52 -3.18
CA ALA A 97 -0.29 4.38 -2.90
C ALA A 97 -1.52 3.98 -3.73
N LEU A 98 -1.35 3.69 -5.02
CA LEU A 98 -2.46 3.32 -5.90
C LEU A 98 -2.97 1.90 -5.67
N ALA A 99 -2.16 0.95 -5.21
CA ALA A 99 -2.62 -0.38 -4.84
C ALA A 99 -3.23 -0.40 -3.43
N GLY A 100 -2.57 0.27 -2.48
CA GLY A 100 -2.94 0.20 -1.07
C GLY A 100 -4.16 1.02 -0.69
N LEU A 101 -4.32 2.24 -1.23
CA LEU A 101 -5.47 3.09 -0.87
C LEU A 101 -6.82 2.50 -1.32
N PRO A 102 -6.99 1.97 -2.55
CA PRO A 102 -8.22 1.29 -2.94
C PRO A 102 -8.47 0.01 -2.13
N TYR A 103 -7.40 -0.72 -1.78
CA TYR A 103 -7.51 -1.89 -0.92
C TYR A 103 -8.10 -1.52 0.46
N LEU A 104 -7.56 -0.48 1.10
CA LEU A 104 -8.10 0.03 2.37
C LEU A 104 -9.53 0.56 2.23
N ALA A 105 -9.85 1.23 1.12
CA ALA A 105 -11.19 1.77 0.88
C ALA A 105 -12.22 0.65 0.69
N THR A 106 -11.88 -0.41 -0.05
CA THR A 106 -12.77 -1.57 -0.24
C THR A 106 -12.94 -2.38 1.03
N TYR A 107 -11.91 -2.45 1.87
CA TYR A 107 -11.99 -3.10 3.18
C TYR A 107 -13.02 -2.45 4.11
N HIS A 108 -13.10 -1.12 4.15
CA HIS A 108 -14.00 -0.40 5.06
C HIS A 108 -15.36 -0.04 4.46
N VAL A 109 -15.49 0.04 3.14
CA VAL A 109 -16.73 0.44 2.47
C VAL A 109 -17.31 -0.78 1.73
N PRO A 110 -18.33 -1.47 2.30
CA PRO A 110 -18.92 -2.68 1.69
C PRO A 110 -19.52 -2.44 0.31
N TRP A 111 -19.92 -1.21 0.01
CA TRP A 111 -20.43 -0.84 -1.31
C TRP A 111 -19.32 -0.81 -2.37
N LEU A 112 -18.11 -0.39 -2.00
CA LEU A 112 -16.96 -0.31 -2.89
C LEU A 112 -16.46 -1.71 -3.27
N SER A 113 -16.46 -2.65 -2.32
CA SER A 113 -16.18 -4.07 -2.60
C SER A 113 -17.16 -4.68 -3.61
N ARG A 114 -18.46 -4.38 -3.49
CA ARG A 114 -19.47 -4.82 -4.48
C ARG A 114 -19.24 -4.23 -5.86
N LEU A 115 -18.91 -2.93 -5.94
CA LEU A 115 -18.58 -2.28 -7.20
C LEU A 115 -17.34 -2.91 -7.85
N ALA A 116 -16.30 -3.21 -7.07
CA ALA A 116 -15.10 -3.87 -7.58
C ALA A 116 -15.42 -5.24 -8.20
N ILE A 117 -16.25 -6.05 -7.52
CA ILE A 117 -16.70 -7.34 -8.05
C ILE A 117 -17.50 -7.16 -9.35
N VAL A 118 -18.46 -6.23 -9.38
CA VAL A 118 -19.29 -5.98 -10.58
C VAL A 118 -18.44 -5.46 -11.74
N ALA A 119 -17.46 -4.60 -11.46
CA ALA A 119 -16.53 -4.10 -12.49
C ALA A 119 -15.75 -5.25 -13.11
N VAL A 120 -15.09 -6.09 -12.30
CA VAL A 120 -14.33 -7.25 -12.80
C VAL A 120 -15.26 -8.24 -13.53
N ALA A 121 -16.43 -8.53 -13.00
CA ALA A 121 -17.41 -9.41 -13.63
C ALA A 121 -17.88 -8.86 -14.99
N SER A 122 -18.09 -7.54 -15.10
CA SER A 122 -18.48 -6.90 -16.36
C SER A 122 -17.37 -6.93 -17.41
N GLN A 123 -16.10 -6.79 -17.00
CA GLN A 123 -14.95 -6.93 -17.90
C GLN A 123 -14.83 -8.36 -18.44
N SER A 124 -14.97 -9.36 -17.56
CA SER A 124 -14.98 -10.77 -17.96
C SER A 124 -16.15 -11.09 -18.89
N ALA A 125 -17.36 -10.59 -18.59
CA ALA A 125 -18.53 -10.78 -19.43
C ALA A 125 -18.37 -10.12 -20.80
N LEU A 126 -17.75 -8.93 -20.88
CA LEU A 126 -17.44 -8.27 -22.15
C LEU A 126 -16.41 -9.06 -22.97
N MET A 127 -15.37 -9.59 -22.33
CA MET A 127 -14.39 -10.46 -23.01
C MET A 127 -15.04 -11.74 -23.54
N LEU A 128 -15.91 -12.38 -22.74
CA LEU A 128 -16.64 -13.58 -23.15
C LEU A 128 -17.54 -13.29 -24.35
N ARG A 129 -18.32 -12.19 -24.30
CA ARG A 129 -19.16 -11.75 -25.41
C ARG A 129 -18.35 -11.41 -26.66
N PHE A 130 -17.16 -10.82 -26.50
CA PHE A 130 -16.26 -10.55 -27.63
C PHE A 130 -15.70 -11.84 -28.24
N SER A 131 -15.42 -12.86 -27.41
CA SER A 131 -14.96 -14.17 -27.87
C SER A 131 -16.06 -15.06 -28.48
N GLY A 132 -17.32 -14.62 -28.45
CA GLY A 132 -18.46 -15.33 -29.04
C GLY A 132 -19.09 -16.39 -28.13
N ALA A 133 -18.80 -16.35 -26.82
CA ALA A 133 -19.47 -17.15 -25.80
C ALA A 133 -20.78 -16.52 -25.32
#